data_AF-Q2TT18-F1
#
_entry.id   AF-Q2TT18-F1
#
_cell.length_a   1.000
_cell.length_b   1.000
_cell.length_c   1.000
_cell.angle_alpha   90.00
_cell.angle_beta   90.00
_cell.angle_gamma   90.00
#
_symmetry.space_group_name_H-M   'P 1'
#
loop_
_entity.id
_entity.type
_entity.pdbx_description
1 polymer ?
#
loop_
_entity_poly.entity_id
_entity_poly.type
_entity_poly.pdbx_seq_one_letter_code
_entity_poly.pdbx_strand_id
1 'polypeptide(L)' 'MTTNTYDVGDVVTAAKALRNDGTYPDPAISIGEILVEAGTRGQVINVGL' A
#
# COMPACT_ATOMS: atom_id res chain seq x y z
N MET A 1 -0.99 16.59 18.97
CA MET A 1 -1.77 16.08 17.82
C MET A 1 -0.78 15.43 16.88
N THR A 2 -0.79 14.12 16.73
CA THR A 2 -0.04 13.45 15.66
C THR A 2 -0.78 13.71 14.37
N THR A 3 -0.34 14.70 13.60
CA THR A 3 -0.83 14.91 12.23
C THR A 3 -0.36 13.72 11.41
N ASN A 4 -1.28 12.80 11.08
CA ASN A 4 -0.99 11.80 10.07
C ASN A 4 -0.78 12.53 8.74
N THR A 5 0.23 12.11 7.98
CA THR A 5 0.56 12.71 6.67
C THR A 5 -0.53 12.48 5.62
N TYR A 6 -1.46 11.56 5.88
CA TYR A 6 -2.53 11.16 4.96
C TYR A 6 -3.86 11.08 5.72
N ASP A 7 -4.94 11.45 5.03
CA ASP A 7 -6.31 11.30 5.49
C ASP A 7 -7.04 10.21 4.70
N VAL A 8 -8.05 9.59 5.33
CA VAL A 8 -8.93 8.63 4.64
C VAL A 8 -9.68 9.35 3.52
N GLY A 9 -9.63 8.76 2.33
CA GLY A 9 -10.20 9.33 1.11
C GLY A 9 -9.17 9.97 0.18
N ASP A 10 -7.96 10.26 0.66
CA ASP A 10 -6.89 10.83 -0.17
C ASP A 10 -6.50 9.92 -1.32
N VAL A 11 -6.24 10.52 -2.49
CA VAL A 11 -5.66 9.83 -3.63
C VAL A 11 -4.14 9.88 -3.52
N VAL A 12 -3.52 8.70 -3.47
CA VAL A 12 -2.07 8.54 -3.31
C VAL A 12 -1.47 7.82 -4.50
N THR A 13 -0.15 7.94 -4.66
CA THR A 13 0.60 7.25 -5.71
C THR A 13 1.73 6.45 -5.09
N ALA A 14 1.92 5.20 -5.53
CA ALA A 14 3.00 4.35 -5.06
C ALA A 14 4.36 4.94 -5.49
N ALA A 15 5.14 5.44 -4.53
CA ALA A 15 6.46 6.01 -4.81
C ALA A 15 7.47 4.94 -5.29
N LYS A 16 7.27 3.68 -4.90
CA LYS A 16 8.05 2.51 -5.31
C LYS A 16 7.15 1.30 -5.46
N ALA A 17 7.62 0.27 -6.15
CA ALA A 17 6.90 -1.00 -6.23
C ALA A 17 6.74 -1.62 -4.83
N LEU A 18 5.51 -2.01 -4.51
CA LEU A 18 5.18 -2.76 -3.31
C LEU A 18 5.27 -4.24 -3.65
N ARG A 19 6.00 -4.99 -2.83
CA ARG A 19 6.18 -6.43 -3.00
C ARG A 19 5.60 -7.15 -1.80
N ASN A 20 5.10 -8.36 -2.02
CA ASN A 20 4.69 -9.22 -0.93
C ASN A 20 5.91 -9.55 -0.07
N ASP A 21 5.92 -9.12 1.17
CA ASP A 21 6.97 -9.41 2.15
C ASP A 21 6.67 -10.65 3.01
N GLY A 22 5.58 -11.36 2.68
CA GLY A 22 5.05 -12.50 3.44
C GLY A 22 3.87 -12.15 4.33
N THR A 23 3.47 -10.87 4.42
CA THR A 23 2.28 -10.45 5.18
C THR A 23 1.01 -10.36 4.33
N TYR A 24 1.14 -10.47 3.00
CA TYR A 24 -0.02 -10.40 2.12
C TYR A 24 -0.88 -11.68 2.27
N PRO A 25 -2.20 -11.56 2.49
CA PRO A 25 -3.05 -12.69 2.90
C PRO A 25 -3.37 -13.67 1.77
N ASP A 26 -3.06 -13.33 0.51
CA ASP A 26 -3.34 -14.21 -0.63
C ASP A 26 -2.25 -15.28 -0.79
N PRO A 27 -2.57 -16.58 -0.61
CA PRO A 27 -1.59 -17.66 -0.74
C PRO A 27 -1.15 -17.92 -2.19
N ALA A 28 -1.84 -17.36 -3.19
CA ALA A 28 -1.44 -17.48 -4.59
C ALA A 28 -0.29 -16.53 -4.95
N ILE A 29 -0.04 -15.50 -4.14
CA ILE A 29 1.01 -14.50 -4.40
C ILE A 29 2.27 -14.86 -3.61
N SER A 30 3.37 -15.07 -4.33
CA SER A 30 4.62 -15.48 -3.70
C SER A 30 5.33 -14.32 -2.99
N ILE A 31 6.15 -14.63 -1.98
CA ILE A 31 7.04 -13.64 -1.37
C ILE A 31 7.98 -13.07 -2.44
N GLY A 32 8.10 -11.74 -2.47
CA GLY A 32 8.89 -11.00 -3.44
C GLY A 32 8.14 -10.60 -4.71
N GLU A 33 6.95 -11.15 -4.95
CA GLU A 33 6.10 -10.79 -6.09
C GLU A 33 5.55 -9.36 -5.95
N ILE A 34 5.38 -8.66 -7.07
CA ILE A 34 4.90 -7.28 -7.08
C ILE A 34 3.39 -7.29 -6.84
N LEU A 35 2.96 -6.58 -5.80
CA LEU A 35 1.55 -6.33 -5.51
C LEU A 35 1.05 -5.08 -6.23
N VAL A 36 1.89 -4.03 -6.24
CA VAL A 36 1.56 -2.74 -6.83
C VAL A 36 2.80 -2.17 -7.49
N GLU A 37 2.69 -1.78 -8.76
CA GLU A 37 3.77 -1.14 -9.50
C GLU A 37 4.00 0.30 -9.03
N ALA A 38 5.25 0.77 -9.17
CA ALA A 38 5.57 2.17 -8.92
C ALA A 38 4.74 3.08 -9.87
N GLY A 39 4.23 4.19 -9.33
CA GLY A 39 3.37 5.12 -10.09
C GLY A 39 1.89 4.74 -10.12
N THR A 40 1.51 3.57 -9.59
CA THR A 40 0.08 3.20 -9.48
C THR A 40 -0.64 4.15 -8.52
N ARG A 41 -1.80 4.64 -8.94
CA ARG A 41 -2.69 5.46 -8.11
C ARG A 41 -3.63 4.59 -7.28
N GLY A 42 -3.84 4.98 -6.03
CA GLY A 42 -4.77 4.32 -5.10
C GLY A 42 -5.47 5.33 -4.20
N GLN A 43 -6.30 4.83 -3.30
CA GLN A 43 -7.02 5.64 -2.32
C GLN A 43 -6.73 5.14 -0.91
N VAL A 44 -6.55 6.06 0.03
CA VAL A 44 -6.37 5.76 1.45
C VAL A 44 -7.71 5.32 2.04
N ILE A 45 -7.80 4.07 2.47
CA ILE A 45 -9.00 3.50 3.11
C ILE A 45 -8.88 3.40 4.64
N ASN A 46 -7.66 3.48 5.19
CA ASN A 46 -7.40 3.42 6.62
C ASN A 46 -6.03 4.05 6.95
N VAL A 47 -5.88 4.66 8.12
CA VAL A 47 -4.63 5.26 8.63
C VAL A 47 -4.50 4.95 10.12
N GLY A 48 -3.43 4.27 10.52
CA GLY A 48 -3.08 4.05 11.94
C GLY A 48 -3.85 2.92 12.63
N LEU A 49 -3.49 1.66 12.31
CA LEU A 49 -3.78 0.50 13.15
C LEU A 49 -2.60 0.19 14.06
#